data_AF-A0A9X1HIU6-F1
#
_entry.id   AF-A0A9X1HIU6-F1
#
_cell.length_a   1.000
_cell.length_b   1.000
_cell.length_c   1.000
_cell.angle_alpha   90.00
_cell.angle_beta   90.00
_cell.angle_gamma   90.00
#
_symmetry.space_group_name_H-M   'P 1'
#
loop_
_entity.id
_entity.type
_entity.pdbx_description
1 polymer ?
#
loop_
_entity_poly.entity_id
_entity_poly.type
_entity_poly.pdbx_seq_one_letter_code
_entity_poly.pdbx_strand_id
1 'polypeptide(L)' 'MPYPSDRSISFAGFINSGVSFLVQVVFPWELATLGNSVTFLIYGLFAVVGLVFVWRVVPETKNKTLEELEDQLVRKIN' A
#
# COMPACT_ATOMS: atom_id res chain seq x y z
N MET A 1 -2.10 11.78 -23.16
CA MET A 1 -0.89 10.93 -23.05
C MET A 1 -1.29 9.69 -22.24
N PRO A 2 -0.80 8.47 -22.54
CA PRO A 2 -1.35 7.25 -21.94
C PRO A 2 -0.98 7.17 -20.46
N TYR A 3 -2.03 7.14 -19.64
CA TYR A 3 -2.11 6.86 -18.21
C TYR A 3 -1.42 5.51 -17.86
N PRO A 4 -1.12 5.18 -16.57
CA PRO A 4 -0.35 4.00 -16.18
C PRO A 4 -0.80 2.76 -16.94
N SER A 5 0.17 1.97 -17.41
CA SER A 5 -0.12 0.77 -18.19
C SER A 5 -1.21 -0.04 -17.47
N ASP A 6 -2.31 -0.35 -18.15
CA ASP A 6 -3.53 -0.94 -17.56
C ASP A 6 -3.24 -2.21 -16.71
N ARG A 7 -2.11 -2.87 -17.02
CA ARG A 7 -1.55 -4.01 -16.29
C ARG A 7 -1.13 -3.66 -14.86
N SER A 8 -0.49 -2.51 -14.64
CA SER A 8 -0.03 -2.07 -13.31
C SER A 8 -1.22 -1.80 -12.37
N ILE A 9 -2.26 -1.15 -12.89
CA ILE A 9 -3.48 -0.83 -12.14
C ILE A 9 -4.23 -2.12 -11.79
N SER A 10 -4.41 -3.03 -12.75
CA SER A 10 -5.08 -4.31 -12.51
C SER A 10 -4.32 -5.16 -11.49
N PHE A 11 -2.98 -5.20 -11.57
CA PHE A 11 -2.18 -5.95 -10.61
C PHE A 11 -2.28 -5.39 -9.19
N ALA A 12 -2.20 -4.06 -9.03
CA ALA A 12 -2.40 -3.41 -7.74
C ALA A 12 -3.80 -3.69 -7.17
N GLY A 13 -4.83 -3.64 -8.03
CA GLY A 13 -6.20 -3.99 -7.67
C GLY A 13 -6.32 -5.44 -7.18
N PHE A 14 -5.72 -6.39 -7.89
CA PHE A 14 -5.71 -7.80 -7.49
C PHE A 14 -5.08 -8.02 -6.11
N ILE A 15 -3.90 -7.42 -5.86
CA ILE A 15 -3.24 -7.50 -4.56
C ILE A 15 -4.10 -6.88 -3.46
N ASN A 16 -4.67 -5.69 -3.72
CA ASN A 16 -5.56 -5.02 -2.77
C ASN A 16 -6.77 -5.89 -2.41
N SER A 17 -7.41 -6.50 -3.41
CA SER A 17 -8.56 -7.39 -3.19
C SER A 17 -8.17 -8.65 -2.42
N GLY A 18 -7.03 -9.25 -2.74
CA GLY A 18 -6.52 -10.43 -2.02
C GLY A 18 -6.22 -10.14 -0.55
N VAL A 19 -5.51 -9.04 -0.27
CA VAL A 19 -5.24 -8.60 1.11
C VAL A 19 -6.55 -8.27 1.84
N SER A 20 -7.46 -7.54 1.20
CA SER A 20 -8.77 -7.20 1.79
C SER A 20 -9.58 -8.45 2.13
N PHE A 21 -9.56 -9.46 1.28
CA PHE A 21 -10.21 -10.75 1.54
C PHE A 21 -9.59 -11.47 2.74
N LEU A 22 -8.25 -11.55 2.79
CA LEU A 22 -7.54 -12.17 3.90
C LEU A 22 -7.84 -11.48 5.23
N VAL A 23 -7.81 -10.15 5.27
CA VAL A 23 -8.13 -9.38 6.48
C VAL A 23 -9.55 -9.68 6.96
N GLN A 24 -10.54 -9.75 6.07
CA GLN A 24 -11.92 -10.07 6.44
C GLN A 24 -12.08 -11.47 7.04
N VAL A 25 -11.26 -12.44 6.63
CA VAL A 25 -11.27 -13.82 7.17
C VAL A 25 -10.51 -13.92 8.50
N VAL A 26 -9.35 -13.26 8.58
CA VAL A 26 -8.45 -13.34 9.75
C VAL A 26 -8.98 -12.52 10.93
N PHE A 27 -9.54 -11.33 10.67
CA PHE A 27 -9.96 -10.39 11.70
C PHE A 27 -10.98 -10.97 12.69
N PRO A 28 -12.06 -11.67 12.27
CA PRO A 28 -13.00 -12.30 13.22
C PRO A 28 -12.34 -13.38 14.09
N TRP A 29 -11.42 -14.16 13.51
CA TRP A 29 -10.68 -15.18 14.24
C TRP A 29 -9.74 -14.56 15.28
N GLU A 30 -9.04 -13.48 14.92
CA GLU A 30 -8.20 -12.73 15.87
C GLU A 30 -9.04 -12.12 16.99
N LEU A 31 -10.18 -11.51 16.68
CA LEU A 31 -11.08 -10.96 17.71
C LEU A 31 -11.57 -12.04 18.68
N ALA A 32 -11.87 -13.24 18.19
CA ALA A 32 -12.36 -14.34 19.01
C ALA A 32 -11.26 -14.98 19.88
N THR A 33 -10.00 -14.95 19.44
CA THR A 33 -8.89 -15.65 20.12
C THR A 33 -7.99 -14.72 20.93
N LEU A 34 -7.68 -13.54 20.42
CA LEU A 34 -6.78 -12.56 21.04
C LEU A 34 -7.54 -11.43 21.76
N GLY A 35 -8.82 -11.24 21.42
CA GLY A 35 -9.66 -10.18 21.96
C GLY A 35 -9.39 -8.81 21.34
N ASN A 36 -10.36 -7.91 21.48
CA ASN A 36 -10.39 -6.63 20.77
C ASN A 36 -9.11 -5.80 20.93
N SER A 37 -8.61 -5.64 22.16
CA SER A 37 -7.48 -4.77 22.45
C SER A 37 -6.20 -5.20 21.73
N VAL A 38 -5.91 -6.50 21.71
CA VAL A 38 -4.69 -7.03 21.09
C VAL A 38 -4.82 -6.97 19.56
N THR A 39 -5.98 -7.34 19.01
CA THR A 39 -6.24 -7.26 17.56
C THR A 39 -6.05 -5.83 17.05
N PHE A 40 -6.71 -4.83 17.66
CA PHE A 40 -6.55 -3.44 17.21
C PHE A 40 -5.12 -2.92 17.35
N LEU A 41 -4.38 -3.35 18.38
CA LEU A 41 -2.98 -2.98 18.53
C LEU A 41 -2.10 -3.54 17.40
N ILE A 42 -2.33 -4.79 16.98
CA ILE A 42 -1.62 -5.41 15.85
C ILE A 42 -1.85 -4.60 14.57
N TYR A 43 -3.10 -4.33 14.21
CA TYR A 43 -3.41 -3.52 13.02
C TYR A 43 -2.87 -2.09 13.12
N GLY A 44 -2.88 -1.49 14.31
CA GLY A 44 -2.28 -0.19 14.57
C GLY A 44 -0.78 -0.18 14.30
N LEU A 45 -0.05 -1.20 14.78
CA LEU A 45 1.38 -1.35 14.50
C LEU A 45 1.65 -1.57 13.00
N PHE A 46 0.86 -2.40 12.33
CA PHE A 46 0.95 -2.58 10.87
C PHE A 46 0.72 -1.26 10.13
N ALA A 47 -0.24 -0.45 10.55
CA ALA A 47 -0.48 0.86 9.96
C ALA A 47 0.71 1.81 10.14
N VAL A 48 1.33 1.84 11.32
CA VAL A 48 2.54 2.64 11.57
C VAL A 48 3.71 2.18 10.69
N VAL A 49 3.95 0.87 10.60
CA VAL A 49 4.99 0.31 9.71
C VAL A 49 4.70 0.67 8.25
N GLY A 50 3.45 0.55 7.80
CA GLY A 50 3.01 0.94 6.47
C GLY A 50 3.24 2.44 6.20
N LEU A 51 2.94 3.30 7.17
CA LEU A 51 3.18 4.73 7.07
C LEU A 51 4.67 5.06 6.91
N VAL A 52 5.53 4.43 7.72
CA VAL A 52 7.00 4.60 7.63
C VAL A 52 7.50 4.13 6.26
N PHE A 53 7.00 2.99 5.77
CA PHE A 53 7.37 2.47 4.46
C PHE A 53 6.96 3.43 3.34
N VAL A 54 5.70 3.88 3.32
CA VAL A 54 5.20 4.84 2.34
C VAL A 54 6.03 6.12 2.36
N TRP A 55 6.31 6.67 3.54
CA TRP A 55 7.11 7.89 3.68
C TRP A 55 8.55 7.75 3.13
N ARG A 56 9.15 6.56 3.22
CA ARG A 56 10.52 6.29 2.71
C ARG A 56 10.56 5.93 1.23
N VAL A 57 9.53 5.26 0.71
CA VAL A 57 9.54 4.65 -0.63
C VAL A 57 8.79 5.47 -1.65
N VAL A 58 7.69 6.11 -1.28
CA VAL A 58 6.87 6.91 -2.19
C VAL A 58 7.50 8.31 -2.30
N PRO A 59 8.06 8.68 -3.47
CA PRO A 59 8.58 10.02 -3.66
C PRO A 59 7.44 11.03 -3.57
N GLU A 60 7.73 12.24 -3.10
CA GLU A 60 6.73 13.29 -2.99
C GLU A 60 6.14 13.63 -4.36
N THR A 61 4.88 13.26 -4.57
CA THR A 61 4.13 13.48 -5.82
C THR A 61 3.50 14.87 -5.89
N LYS A 62 3.62 15.67 -4.83
CA LYS A 62 3.04 17.01 -4.75
C LYS A 62 3.86 18.01 -5.58
N ASN A 63 3.16 18.84 -6.36
CA ASN A 63 3.71 19.91 -7.19
C ASN A 63 4.66 19.49 -8.32
N LYS A 64 4.72 18.21 -8.66
CA LYS A 64 5.51 17.71 -9.80
C LYS A 64 4.59 17.34 -10.95
N THR A 65 5.00 17.69 -12.17
CA THR A 65 4.28 17.21 -13.37
C THR A 65 4.57 15.73 -13.59
N LEU A 66 3.71 15.03 -14.33
CA LEU A 66 3.90 13.61 -14.64
C LEU A 66 5.25 13.34 -15.34
N GLU A 67 5.69 14.23 -16.23
CA GLU A 67 6.98 14.12 -16.95
C GLU A 67 8.18 14.25 -16.00
N GLU A 68 8.13 15.13 -15.00
CA GLU A 68 9.21 15.28 -14.01
C GLU A 68 9.34 14.05 -13.10
N LEU A 69 8.22 13.35 -12.84
CA LEU A 69 8.22 12.09 -12.10
C LEU A 69 8.78 10.95 -12.94
N GLU A 70 8.47 10.89 -14.23
CA GLU A 70 9.03 9.90 -15.15
C GLU A 70 10.55 10.06 -15.31
N ASP A 71 11.08 11.27 -15.52
CA ASP A 71 12.52 11.50 -15.65
C ASP A 71 13.28 11.16 -14.35
N GLN A 72 12.68 11.45 -13.18
CA GLN A 72 13.24 11.04 -11.89
C GLN A 72 13.22 9.53 -11.67
N LEU A 73 12.20 8.82 -12.16
CA LEU A 73 12.11 7.36 -12.03
C LEU A 73 13.11 6.66 -12.97
N VAL A 74 13.24 7.14 -14.21
CA VAL A 74 14.18 6.60 -15.21
C VAL A 74 15.63 6.85 -14.80
N ARG A 75 15.97 8.05 -14.30
CA ARG A 75 17.33 8.35 -13.80
C ARG A 75 17.72 7.58 -12.55
N LYS A 76 16.77 7.01 -11.80
CA LYS A 76 17.05 6.22 -10.59
C LYS A 76 17.35 4.74 -10.92
N ILE A 77 17.06 4.30 -12.14
CA ILE A 77 17.23 2.92 -12.62
C ILE A 77 18.56 2.74 -13.39
N ASN A 78 19.18 3.83 -13.86
CA ASN A 78 20.45 3.86 -14.58
C ASN A 78 21.56 4.47 -13.73
#